data_AF-A0A522F8L3-F1
#
_entry.id   AF-A0A522F8L3-F1
#
_cell.length_a   1.000
_cell.length_b   1.000
_cell.length_c   1.000
_cell.angle_alpha   90.00
_cell.angle_beta   90.00
_cell.angle_gamma   90.00
#
_symmetry.space_group_name_H-M   'P 1'
#
loop_
_entity.id
_entity.type
_entity.pdbx_description
1 polymer ?
#
loop_
_entity_poly.entity_id
_entity_poly.type
_entity_poly.pdbx_seq_one_letter_code
_entity_poly.pdbx_strand_id
1 'polypeptide(L)' 'VAASMGMYDLQTYPTDHYFWNFLAYCAGTGGSVLIIGSAAGIAAMGIEKINFFWYLKRISWLALTGYFAGAMVYILF' A
#
# COMPACT_ATOMS: atom_id res chain seq x y z
N VAL A 1 -6.34 -0.96 -7.85
CA VAL A 1 -6.84 0.20 -8.62
C VAL A 1 -7.60 -0.25 -9.87
N ALA A 2 -6.94 -0.83 -10.89
CA ALA A 2 -7.64 -1.26 -12.12
C ALA A 2 -8.74 -2.31 -11.86
N ALA A 3 -8.46 -3.32 -11.02
CA ALA A 3 -9.44 -4.34 -10.67
C ALA A 3 -10.66 -3.78 -9.89
N SER A 4 -10.44 -2.78 -9.03
CA SER A 4 -11.50 -2.15 -8.24
C SER A 4 -12.36 -1.17 -9.03
N MET A 5 -11.86 -0.63 -10.16
CA MET A 5 -12.63 0.24 -11.06
C MET A 5 -13.82 -0.48 -11.73
N GLY A 6 -13.77 -1.81 -11.85
CA GLY A 6 -14.91 -2.62 -12.32
C GLY A 6 -15.85 -3.11 -11.21
N MET A 7 -15.52 -2.89 -9.93
CA MET A 7 -16.31 -3.36 -8.78
C MET A 7 -17.23 -2.27 -8.20
N TYR A 8 -16.90 -0.99 -8.41
CA TYR A 8 -17.69 0.14 -7.95
C TYR A 8 -18.31 0.88 -9.12
N ASP A 9 -19.58 1.24 -8.99
CA ASP A 9 -20.30 1.99 -10.02
C ASP A 9 -19.71 3.41 -10.18
N LEU A 10 -19.28 3.71 -11.40
CA LEU A 10 -18.63 4.98 -11.77
C LEU A 10 -19.58 6.18 -11.68
N GLN A 11 -20.90 5.95 -11.59
CA GLN A 11 -21.88 7.02 -11.31
C GLN A 11 -21.85 7.49 -9.86
N THR A 12 -21.50 6.60 -8.92
CA THR A 12 -21.41 6.94 -7.48
C THR A 12 -20.01 7.43 -7.10
N TYR A 13 -18.97 6.89 -7.75
CA TYR A 13 -17.58 7.33 -7.58
C TYR A 13 -16.99 7.75 -8.93
N PRO A 14 -17.23 8.99 -9.38
CA PRO A 14 -16.64 9.49 -10.62
C PRO A 14 -15.11 9.34 -10.57
N THR A 15 -14.46 9.21 -11.73
CA THR A 15 -13.02 8.92 -11.82
C THR A 15 -12.12 9.96 -11.17
N ASP A 16 -12.55 11.22 -11.07
CA ASP A 16 -11.84 12.31 -10.37
C ASP A 16 -12.12 12.36 -8.85
N HIS A 17 -12.92 11.42 -8.33
CA HIS A 17 -13.27 11.42 -6.92
C HIS A 17 -12.07 11.04 -6.05
N TYR A 18 -11.92 11.74 -4.93
CA TYR A 18 -10.90 11.50 -3.89
C TYR A 18 -10.72 10.02 -3.52
N PHE A 19 -11.80 9.24 -3.59
CA PHE A 19 -11.79 7.80 -3.36
C PHE A 19 -10.76 7.04 -4.21
N TRP A 20 -10.63 7.35 -5.50
CA TRP A 20 -9.71 6.65 -6.39
C TRP A 20 -8.25 7.00 -6.12
N ASN A 21 -7.98 8.25 -5.79
CA ASN A 21 -6.64 8.71 -5.41
C ASN A 21 -6.22 8.12 -4.07
N PHE A 22 -7.13 8.06 -3.08
CA PHE A 22 -6.87 7.37 -1.81
C PHE A 22 -6.64 5.87 -2.03
N LEU A 23 -7.46 5.23 -2.88
CA LEU A 23 -7.31 3.82 -3.20
C LEU A 23 -5.98 3.54 -3.92
N ALA A 24 -5.53 4.45 -4.79
CA ALA A 24 -4.21 4.37 -5.42
C ALA A 24 -3.07 4.53 -4.41
N TYR A 25 -3.18 5.47 -3.47
CA TYR A 25 -2.24 5.60 -2.36
C TYR A 25 -2.17 4.31 -1.53
N CYS A 26 -3.33 3.77 -1.14
CA CYS A 26 -3.46 2.55 -0.36
C CYS A 26 -2.86 1.33 -1.09
N ALA A 27 -3.17 1.19 -2.39
CA ALA A 27 -2.66 0.09 -3.20
C ALA A 27 -1.14 0.20 -3.48
N GLY A 28 -0.63 1.42 -3.66
CA GLY A 28 0.78 1.66 -3.94
C GLY A 28 1.68 1.48 -2.72
N THR A 29 1.25 1.99 -1.56
CA THR A 29 2.06 1.99 -0.33
C THR A 29 1.79 0.79 0.58
N GLY A 30 0.55 0.27 0.59
CA GLY A 30 0.13 -0.83 1.47
C GLY A 30 0.86 -2.15 1.19
N GLY A 31 1.29 -2.37 -0.06
CA GLY A 31 2.06 -3.56 -0.44
C GLY A 31 3.42 -3.67 0.26
N SER A 32 3.98 -2.57 0.76
CA SER A 32 5.28 -2.56 1.47
C SER A 32 5.19 -2.97 2.94
N VAL A 33 3.99 -3.06 3.52
CA VAL A 33 3.82 -3.50 4.92
C VAL A 33 4.32 -4.93 5.10
N LEU A 34 4.11 -5.77 4.09
CA LEU A 34 4.69 -7.10 4.02
C LEU A 34 5.80 -7.09 2.97
N ILE A 35 6.97 -7.63 3.28
CA ILE A 35 8.08 -7.69 2.31
C ILE A 35 7.73 -8.48 1.03
N ILE A 36 6.72 -9.33 1.06
CA ILE A 36 6.19 -10.08 -0.09
C ILE A 36 5.12 -9.32 -0.90
N GLY A 37 4.58 -8.21 -0.38
CA GLY A 37 3.45 -7.51 -0.98
C GLY A 37 3.82 -6.61 -2.17
N SER A 38 5.12 -6.54 -2.52
CA SER A 38 5.62 -5.77 -3.66
C SER A 38 6.80 -6.48 -4.32
N ALA A 39 6.93 -6.33 -5.64
CA ALA A 39 8.04 -6.88 -6.42
C ALA A 39 9.42 -6.41 -5.91
N ALA A 40 9.51 -5.16 -5.47
CA ALA A 40 10.73 -4.61 -4.89
C ALA A 40 11.13 -5.32 -3.58
N GLY A 41 10.16 -5.68 -2.75
CA GLY A 41 10.42 -6.39 -1.50
C GLY A 41 10.87 -7.83 -1.71
N ILE A 42 10.31 -8.52 -2.72
CA ILE A 42 10.76 -9.87 -3.12
C ILE A 42 12.19 -9.82 -3.67
N ALA A 43 12.53 -8.82 -4.49
CA ALA A 43 13.88 -8.61 -4.97
C ALA A 43 14.87 -8.35 -3.82
N ALA A 44 14.50 -7.50 -2.85
CA ALA A 44 15.32 -7.21 -1.67
C ALA A 44 15.54 -8.45 -0.79
N MET A 45 14.54 -9.34 -0.65
CA MET A 45 14.75 -10.63 0.03
C MET A 45 15.77 -11.50 -0.67
N GLY A 46 15.81 -11.48 -2.00
CA GLY A 46 16.78 -12.25 -2.78
C GLY A 46 18.22 -11.73 -2.65
N ILE A 47 18.38 -10.41 -2.66
CA ILE A 47 19.70 -9.75 -2.64
C ILE A 47 20.28 -9.72 -1.21
N GLU A 48 19.53 -9.23 -0.22
CA GLU A 48 20.00 -9.11 1.16
C GLU A 48 19.77 -10.38 2.01
N LYS A 49 19.13 -11.43 1.47
CA LYS A 49 18.72 -12.64 2.21
C LYS A 49 17.90 -12.33 3.47
N ILE A 50 17.05 -11.31 3.40
CA ILE A 50 16.17 -10.91 4.50
C ILE A 50 15.10 -12.00 4.70
N ASN A 51 14.93 -12.46 5.94
CA ASN A 51 13.91 -13.44 6.25
C ASN A 51 12.55 -12.76 6.45
N PHE A 52 11.48 -13.32 5.88
CA PHE A 52 10.12 -12.77 5.96
C PHE A 52 9.69 -12.48 7.41
N PHE A 53 9.94 -13.43 8.31
CA PHE A 53 9.54 -13.31 9.71
C PHE A 53 10.32 -12.21 10.45
N TRP A 54 11.57 -11.99 10.07
CA TRP A 54 12.39 -10.90 10.62
C TRP A 54 11.86 -9.54 10.17
N TYR A 55 11.53 -9.39 8.87
CA TYR A 55 10.94 -8.17 8.35
C TYR A 55 9.58 -7.89 8.99
N LEU A 56 8.74 -8.92 9.09
CA LEU A 56 7.41 -8.81 9.71
C LEU A 56 7.50 -8.34 11.16
N LYS A 57 8.44 -8.84 11.95
CA LYS A 57 8.57 -8.46 13.36
C LYS A 57 9.25 -7.11 13.58
N ARG A 58 10.16 -6.70 12.68
CA ARG A 58 11.06 -5.56 12.94
C ARG A 58 10.81 -4.34 12.06
N ILE A 59 10.42 -4.53 10.80
CA ILE A 59 10.25 -3.44 9.83
C ILE A 59 8.77 -3.20 9.49
N SER A 60 7.94 -4.24 9.47
CA SER A 60 6.51 -4.12 9.12
C SER A 60 5.79 -3.09 9.98
N TRP A 61 6.13 -2.97 11.27
CA TRP A 61 5.56 -1.93 12.14
C TRP A 61 5.96 -0.51 11.72
N LEU A 62 7.19 -0.30 11.27
CA LEU A 62 7.65 0.99 10.74
C LEU A 62 6.96 1.31 9.41
N ALA A 63 6.82 0.33 8.53
CA ALA A 63 6.09 0.48 7.27
C ALA A 63 4.60 0.80 7.53
N LEU A 64 3.99 0.14 8.51
CA LEU A 64 2.60 0.33 8.91
C LEU A 64 2.38 1.72 9.54
N THR A 65 3.27 2.17 10.42
CA THR A 65 3.19 3.53 10.98
C THR A 65 3.37 4.61 9.91
N GLY A 66 4.28 4.42 8.94
CA GLY A 66 4.42 5.32 7.79
C GLY A 66 3.18 5.33 6.89
N TYR A 67 2.57 4.17 6.65
CA TYR A 67 1.30 4.05 5.92
C TYR A 67 0.16 4.80 6.60
N PHE A 68 0.00 4.64 7.91
CA PHE A 68 -1.01 5.37 8.67
C PHE A 68 -0.73 6.87 8.70
N ALA A 69 0.53 7.28 8.86
CA ALA A 69 0.90 8.69 8.83
C ALA A 69 0.55 9.35 7.48
N GLY A 70 0.88 8.71 6.36
CA GLY A 70 0.53 9.24 5.04
C GLY A 70 -0.98 9.18 4.76
N ALA A 71 -1.70 8.15 5.22
CA ALA A 71 -3.15 8.12 5.15
C ALA A 71 -3.80 9.25 5.96
N MET A 72 -3.29 9.57 7.17
CA MET A 72 -3.78 10.68 7.98
C MET A 72 -3.53 12.02 7.31
N VAL A 73 -2.32 12.24 6.75
CA VAL A 73 -2.02 13.47 6.00
C VAL A 73 -2.92 13.57 4.77
N TYR A 74 -3.14 12.48 4.05
CA TYR A 74 -3.99 12.46 2.86
C TYR A 74 -5.47 12.70 3.16
N ILE A 75 -5.95 12.32 4.36
CA ILE A 75 -7.32 12.62 4.80
C ILE A 75 -7.45 14.07 5.32
N LEU A 76 -6.37 14.63 5.87
CA LEU A 76 -6.34 15.99 6.41
C LEU A 76 -6.23 17.09 5.34
N PHE A 77 -5.70 16.77 4.16
CA PHE A 77 -5.44 17.70 3.04
C PHE A 77 -6.25 17.34 1.80
#